data_AF-A0A3C0NLK0-F1
#
_entry.id   AF-A0A3C0NLK0-F1
#
_cell.length_a   1.000
_cell.length_b   1.000
_cell.length_c   1.000
_cell.angle_alpha   90.00
_cell.angle_beta   90.00
_cell.angle_gamma   90.00
#
_symmetry.space_group_name_H-M   'P 1'
#
loop_
_entity.id
_entity.type
_entity.pdbx_description
1 polymer ?
#
loop_
_entity_poly.entity_id
_entity_poly.type
_entity_poly.pdbx_seq_one_letter_code
_entity_poly.pdbx_strand_id
1 'polypeptide(L)'
;MRIWIICSGEAALSLPPRASAEEYAALCDKRFDGPVGEPQGHTVAANGRGLYISPRAAAQDTAEKLITDGAPQSEPLLDEIPLRPFGGGKLPLWLWRALVWLRGLFGLAAAESGRVSRQKADELISRLEKRGEDCILVSHPRRIAALCDALRVRGYCVQRTGLGGIKPFEQLLLSRRDEHCGGCAHNCLLSNPGCSIGRDKARRAKK
;
A
#
# COMPACT_ATOMS: atom_id res chain seq x y z
N MET A 1 6.63 8.80 -15.43
CA MET A 1 6.08 7.45 -15.13
C MET A 1 5.12 7.55 -13.97
N ARG A 2 3.92 7.00 -14.13
CA ARG A 2 2.84 7.01 -13.14
C ARG A 2 2.55 5.59 -12.66
N ILE A 3 2.32 5.47 -11.35
CA ILE A 3 2.04 4.21 -10.67
C ILE A 3 0.68 4.34 -10.00
N TRP A 4 -0.28 3.54 -10.44
CA TRP A 4 -1.55 3.36 -9.75
C TRP A 4 -1.39 2.19 -8.79
N ILE A 5 -1.66 2.40 -7.50
CA ILE A 5 -1.65 1.33 -6.51
C ILE A 5 -3.07 1.13 -6.00
N ILE A 6 -3.58 -0.09 -6.11
CA ILE A 6 -4.89 -0.49 -5.63
C ILE A 6 -4.68 -1.41 -4.44
N CYS A 7 -5.24 -1.03 -3.29
CA CYS A 7 -5.28 -1.93 -2.14
C CYS A 7 -6.30 -3.04 -2.40
N SER A 8 -5.88 -4.29 -2.21
CA SER A 8 -6.77 -5.44 -2.29
C SER A 8 -7.93 -5.29 -1.32
N GLY A 9 -9.06 -5.89 -1.67
CA GLY A 9 -10.08 -6.24 -0.70
C GLY A 9 -9.56 -7.23 0.35
N GLU A 10 -10.45 -7.59 1.26
CA GLU A 10 -10.20 -8.63 2.27
C GLU A 10 -11.38 -9.62 2.24
N ALA A 11 -11.08 -10.90 2.41
CA ALA A 11 -12.09 -11.93 2.51
C ALA A 11 -12.87 -11.81 3.82
N ALA A 12 -14.16 -12.09 3.76
CA ALA A 12 -14.98 -12.21 4.95
C ALA A 12 -14.54 -13.44 5.75
N LEU A 13 -14.05 -13.22 6.97
CA LEU A 13 -13.67 -14.29 7.89
C LEU A 13 -14.62 -14.33 9.08
N SER A 14 -14.99 -15.53 9.49
CA SER A 14 -15.58 -15.74 10.82
C SER A 14 -14.48 -15.58 11.87
N LEU A 15 -14.60 -14.53 12.67
CA LEU A 15 -13.58 -14.13 13.63
C LEU A 15 -13.93 -14.62 15.04
N PRO A 16 -13.03 -15.30 15.75
CA PRO A 16 -13.27 -15.66 17.15
C PRO A 16 -13.29 -14.38 18.02
N PRO A 17 -14.01 -14.36 19.15
CA PRO A 17 -14.08 -13.17 20.02
C PRO A 17 -12.71 -12.83 20.65
N ARG A 18 -11.85 -13.85 20.84
CA ARG A 18 -10.50 -13.72 21.40
C ARG A 18 -9.56 -14.63 20.62
N ALA A 19 -8.31 -14.19 20.48
CA ALA A 19 -7.26 -14.96 19.81
C ALA A 19 -5.94 -14.84 20.58
N SER A 20 -5.07 -15.84 20.49
CA SER A 20 -3.65 -15.69 20.80
C SER A 20 -2.95 -14.80 19.77
N ALA A 21 -1.70 -14.42 20.04
CA ALA A 21 -0.92 -13.62 19.10
C ALA A 21 -0.71 -14.33 17.75
N GLU A 22 -0.48 -15.65 17.80
CA GLU A 22 -0.28 -16.50 16.63
C GLU A 22 -1.58 -16.71 15.86
N GLU A 23 -2.67 -17.02 16.58
CA GLU A 23 -4.01 -17.13 15.99
C GLU A 23 -4.39 -15.80 15.30
N TYR A 24 -4.12 -14.66 15.93
CA TYR A 24 -4.40 -13.35 15.34
C TYR A 24 -3.54 -13.06 14.11
N ALA A 25 -2.24 -13.36 14.15
CA ALA A 25 -1.34 -13.18 13.01
C ALA A 25 -1.79 -14.05 11.82
N ALA A 26 -2.17 -15.31 12.07
CA ALA A 26 -2.70 -16.21 11.05
C ALA A 26 -4.03 -15.70 10.47
N LEU A 27 -4.95 -15.18 11.29
CA LEU A 27 -6.19 -14.56 10.82
C LEU A 27 -5.93 -13.33 9.93
N CYS A 28 -4.92 -12.52 10.26
CA CYS A 28 -4.52 -11.37 9.47
C CYS A 28 -3.92 -11.73 8.11
N ASP A 29 -3.33 -12.92 7.99
CA ASP A 29 -2.79 -13.44 6.73
C ASP A 29 -3.90 -14.07 5.88
N LYS A 30 -4.70 -14.94 6.53
CA LYS A 30 -5.77 -15.72 5.90
C LYS A 30 -6.83 -14.88 5.18
N ARG A 31 -7.03 -13.63 5.59
CA ARG A 31 -7.97 -12.71 4.93
C ARG A 31 -7.63 -12.41 3.48
N PHE A 32 -6.42 -12.74 3.02
CA PHE A 32 -6.00 -12.54 1.64
C PHE A 32 -6.11 -13.80 0.77
N ASP A 33 -6.53 -14.93 1.35
CA ASP A 33 -6.58 -16.23 0.66
C ASP A 33 -7.96 -16.57 0.09
N GLY A 34 -8.92 -15.66 0.19
CA GLY A 34 -10.31 -15.89 -0.24
C GLY A 34 -10.88 -14.76 -1.10
N PRO A 35 -12.11 -14.95 -1.60
CA PRO A 35 -12.81 -13.94 -2.38
C PRO A 35 -13.08 -12.70 -1.53
N VAL A 36 -12.95 -11.53 -2.15
CA VAL A 36 -13.19 -10.24 -1.52
C VAL A 36 -14.65 -9.81 -1.70
N GLY A 37 -15.12 -8.90 -0.84
CA GLY A 37 -16.43 -8.27 -1.03
C GLY A 37 -16.50 -7.41 -2.30
N GLU A 38 -17.66 -6.82 -2.54
CA GLU A 38 -17.83 -5.87 -3.64
C GLU A 38 -16.96 -4.62 -3.43
N PRO A 39 -16.21 -4.18 -4.46
CA PRO A 39 -15.35 -3.03 -4.33
C PRO A 39 -16.15 -1.74 -4.13
N GLN A 40 -15.68 -0.91 -3.20
CA GLN A 40 -16.17 0.45 -2.99
C GLN A 40 -15.31 1.40 -3.82
N GLY A 41 -15.48 1.39 -5.14
CA GLY A 41 -14.65 2.21 -6.02
C GLY A 41 -15.10 2.18 -7.47
N HIS A 42 -14.50 3.04 -8.28
CA HIS A 42 -14.68 3.03 -9.72
C HIS A 42 -13.77 1.99 -10.35
N THR A 43 -14.25 1.37 -11.43
CA THR A 43 -13.42 0.52 -12.28
C THR A 43 -12.31 1.35 -12.93
N VAL A 44 -11.18 0.70 -13.22
CA VAL A 44 -9.98 1.29 -13.79
C VAL A 44 -9.63 0.54 -15.06
N ALA A 45 -9.52 1.24 -16.17
CA ALA A 45 -9.00 0.64 -17.39
C ALA A 45 -7.46 0.64 -17.38
N ALA A 46 -6.86 -0.52 -17.63
CA ALA A 46 -5.41 -0.68 -17.74
C ALA A 46 -4.87 0.14 -18.91
N ASN A 47 -5.56 0.20 -20.05
CA ASN A 47 -5.19 0.99 -21.22
C ASN A 47 -3.73 0.74 -21.67
N GLY A 48 -3.33 -0.53 -21.76
CA GLY A 48 -1.98 -0.93 -22.15
C GLY A 48 -0.90 -0.73 -21.06
N ARG A 49 -1.25 -0.26 -19.86
CA ARG A 49 -0.33 -0.20 -18.71
C ARG A 49 0.00 -1.60 -18.22
N GLY A 50 1.22 -1.78 -17.70
CA GLY A 50 1.60 -3.02 -17.03
C GLY A 50 0.74 -3.24 -15.78
N LEU A 51 0.11 -4.42 -15.66
CA LEU A 51 -0.69 -4.81 -14.51
C LEU A 51 0.06 -5.85 -13.68
N TYR A 52 0.48 -5.49 -12.47
CA TYR A 52 1.19 -6.37 -11.55
C TYR A 52 0.35 -6.61 -10.30
N ILE A 53 0.18 -7.87 -9.92
CA ILE A 53 -0.68 -8.25 -8.79
C ILE A 53 0.10 -9.12 -7.80
N SER A 54 -0.19 -8.95 -6.52
CA SER A 54 0.24 -9.91 -5.49
C SER A 54 -0.23 -11.33 -5.85
N PRO A 55 0.54 -12.38 -5.52
CA PRO A 55 0.16 -13.77 -5.79
C PRO A 55 -1.04 -14.26 -4.96
N ARG A 56 -1.55 -13.46 -4.01
CA ARG A 56 -2.67 -13.84 -3.14
C ARG A 56 -4.02 -13.72 -3.85
N ALA A 57 -4.93 -14.64 -3.53
CA ALA A 57 -6.25 -14.74 -4.15
C ALA A 57 -7.06 -13.43 -4.05
N ALA A 58 -6.99 -12.74 -2.91
CA ALA A 58 -7.71 -11.48 -2.72
C ALA A 58 -7.24 -10.36 -3.67
N ALA A 59 -5.95 -10.34 -4.03
CA ALA A 59 -5.42 -9.36 -4.98
C ALA A 59 -5.88 -9.69 -6.40
N GLN A 60 -5.90 -10.97 -6.76
CA GLN A 60 -6.41 -11.43 -8.04
C GLN A 60 -7.91 -11.12 -8.20
N ASP A 61 -8.74 -11.48 -7.22
CA ASP A 61 -10.19 -11.19 -7.24
C ASP A 61 -10.46 -9.68 -7.24
N THR A 62 -9.63 -8.89 -6.54
CA THR A 62 -9.73 -7.42 -6.61
C THR A 62 -9.43 -6.89 -8.01
N ALA A 63 -8.40 -7.42 -8.68
CA ALA A 63 -8.06 -7.02 -10.04
C ALA A 63 -9.16 -7.39 -11.03
N GLU A 64 -9.73 -8.59 -10.93
CA GLU A 64 -10.84 -9.06 -11.78
C GLU A 64 -12.09 -8.18 -11.62
N LYS A 65 -12.38 -7.70 -10.41
CA LYS A 65 -13.55 -6.85 -10.14
C LYS A 65 -13.36 -5.38 -10.54
N LEU A 66 -12.14 -4.85 -10.42
CA LEU A 66 -11.88 -3.43 -10.62
C LEU A 66 -11.25 -3.08 -11.97
N ILE A 67 -10.58 -4.01 -12.64
CA ILE A 67 -9.77 -3.71 -13.81
C ILE A 67 -10.43 -4.32 -15.05
N THR A 68 -10.78 -3.47 -16.01
CA THR A 68 -11.61 -3.87 -17.16
C THR A 68 -10.85 -4.56 -18.29
N ASP A 69 -9.54 -4.39 -18.35
CA ASP A 69 -8.67 -4.82 -19.44
C ASP A 69 -7.23 -5.06 -18.97
N GLY A 70 -6.43 -5.74 -19.79
CA GLY A 70 -5.03 -6.04 -19.50
C GLY A 70 -4.82 -7.41 -18.85
N ALA A 71 -3.66 -8.01 -19.11
CA ALA A 71 -3.29 -9.31 -18.56
C ALA A 71 -2.52 -9.12 -17.25
N PRO A 72 -3.03 -9.60 -16.10
CA PRO A 72 -2.33 -9.48 -14.84
C PRO A 72 -1.07 -10.35 -14.81
N GLN A 73 0.02 -9.78 -14.30
CA GLN A 73 1.27 -10.47 -14.04
C GLN A 73 1.43 -10.64 -12.52
N SER A 74 1.62 -11.88 -12.07
CA SER A 74 1.91 -12.15 -10.67
C SER A 74 3.31 -11.62 -10.30
N GLU A 75 3.38 -10.80 -9.26
CA GLU A 75 4.61 -10.17 -8.76
C GLU A 75 4.77 -10.46 -7.25
N PRO A 76 5.63 -11.42 -6.88
CA PRO A 76 5.84 -11.80 -5.47
C PRO A 76 6.32 -10.68 -4.56
N LEU A 77 6.98 -9.64 -5.10
CA LEU A 77 7.40 -8.48 -4.30
C LEU A 77 6.21 -7.62 -3.82
N LEU A 78 5.01 -7.85 -4.37
CA LEU A 78 3.76 -7.25 -3.93
C LEU A 78 3.04 -8.03 -2.82
N ASP A 79 3.57 -9.19 -2.39
CA ASP A 79 2.94 -9.97 -1.33
C ASP A 79 2.96 -9.23 0.02
N GLU A 80 1.94 -9.52 0.83
CA GLU A 80 1.74 -8.86 2.11
C GLU A 80 2.88 -9.15 3.07
N ILE A 81 3.22 -8.19 3.90
CA ILE A 81 4.20 -8.38 4.96
C ILE A 81 3.52 -9.14 6.11
N PRO A 82 3.97 -10.35 6.51
CA PRO A 82 3.34 -11.07 7.62
C PRO A 82 3.46 -10.30 8.94
N LEU A 83 2.46 -10.44 9.80
CA LEU A 83 2.50 -9.86 11.14
C LEU A 83 3.42 -10.69 12.04
N ARG A 84 4.27 -10.05 12.83
CA ARG A 84 5.04 -10.72 13.88
C ARG A 84 4.14 -10.98 15.09
N PRO A 85 3.92 -12.23 15.49
CA PRO A 85 3.24 -12.54 16.76
C PRO A 85 4.01 -11.92 17.93
N PHE A 86 3.31 -11.40 18.94
CA PHE A 86 3.92 -10.91 20.16
C PHE A 86 2.99 -11.12 21.37
N GLY A 87 3.57 -11.46 22.52
CA GLY A 87 2.83 -11.75 23.75
C GLY A 87 2.36 -13.20 23.86
N GLY A 88 1.89 -13.59 25.05
CA GLY A 88 1.47 -14.95 25.38
C GLY A 88 0.15 -14.96 26.13
N GLY A 89 -0.98 -14.83 25.42
CA GLY A 89 -2.32 -14.86 26.01
C GLY A 89 -3.42 -14.60 24.99
N LYS A 90 -4.66 -14.97 25.31
CA LYS A 90 -5.83 -14.71 24.44
C LYS A 90 -6.44 -13.34 24.75
N LEU A 91 -6.32 -12.41 23.83
CA LEU A 91 -6.90 -11.07 23.93
C LEU A 91 -8.11 -10.91 22.99
N PRO A 92 -9.07 -10.03 23.32
CA PRO A 92 -10.09 -9.62 22.38
C PRO A 92 -9.50 -9.05 21.08
N LEU A 93 -10.13 -9.32 19.93
CA LEU A 93 -9.59 -8.91 18.63
C LEU A 93 -9.44 -7.39 18.46
N TRP A 94 -10.33 -6.60 19.05
CA TRP A 94 -10.22 -5.15 18.99
C TRP A 94 -8.94 -4.65 19.67
N LEU A 95 -8.50 -5.32 20.74
CA LEU A 95 -7.27 -4.98 21.45
C LEU A 95 -6.06 -5.37 20.60
N TRP A 96 -6.09 -6.53 19.92
CA TRP A 96 -5.06 -6.88 18.95
C TRP A 96 -4.93 -5.85 17.82
N ARG A 97 -6.06 -5.37 17.27
CA ARG A 97 -6.05 -4.32 16.24
C ARG A 97 -5.37 -3.04 16.75
N ALA A 98 -5.70 -2.61 17.96
CA ALA A 98 -5.09 -1.43 18.59
C ALA A 98 -3.58 -1.62 18.81
N LEU A 99 -3.16 -2.77 19.33
CA LEU A 99 -1.75 -3.06 19.58
C LEU A 99 -0.94 -3.19 18.29
N VAL A 100 -1.50 -3.79 17.23
CA VAL A 100 -0.84 -3.86 15.93
C VAL A 100 -0.67 -2.48 15.33
N TRP A 101 -1.69 -1.63 15.41
CA TRP A 101 -1.60 -0.25 14.96
C TRP A 101 -0.50 0.51 15.71
N LEU A 102 -0.47 0.43 17.05
CA LEU A 102 0.57 1.04 17.88
C LEU A 102 1.97 0.51 17.52
N ARG A 103 2.14 -0.81 17.42
CA ARG A 103 3.42 -1.42 17.01
C ARG A 103 3.83 -1.03 15.60
N GLY A 104 2.87 -0.76 14.72
CA GLY A 104 3.09 -0.23 13.38
C GLY A 104 3.77 1.13 13.42
N LEU A 105 3.35 2.02 14.33
CA LEU A 105 3.98 3.34 14.52
C LEU A 105 5.46 3.25 14.90
N PHE A 106 5.86 2.17 15.59
CA PHE A 106 7.25 1.92 16.00
C PHE A 106 8.01 0.97 15.06
N GLY A 107 7.40 0.52 13.95
CA GLY A 107 8.04 -0.43 13.04
C GLY A 107 8.24 -1.84 13.62
N LEU A 108 7.49 -2.21 14.65
CA LEU A 108 7.63 -3.48 15.38
C LEU A 108 6.60 -4.55 14.97
N ALA A 109 5.60 -4.18 14.17
CA ALA A 109 4.49 -5.06 13.82
C ALA A 109 4.86 -6.15 12.80
N ALA A 110 5.83 -5.90 11.93
CA ALA A 110 6.17 -6.79 10.81
C ALA A 110 7.08 -7.96 11.24
N ALA A 111 6.79 -9.15 10.70
CA ALA A 111 7.68 -10.31 10.79
C ALA A 111 8.97 -10.07 10.01
N GLU A 112 8.82 -9.51 8.80
CA GLU A 112 9.91 -9.04 7.95
C GLU A 112 10.61 -7.83 8.61
N SER A 113 11.95 -7.83 8.60
CA SER A 113 12.69 -6.65 9.09
C SER A 113 12.47 -5.46 8.16
N GLY A 114 12.50 -4.24 8.71
CA GLY A 114 12.36 -3.01 7.91
C GLY A 114 13.39 -2.90 6.78
N ARG A 115 14.61 -3.42 6.99
CA ARG A 115 15.66 -3.47 5.96
C ARG A 115 15.27 -4.37 4.78
N VAL A 116 14.78 -5.58 5.05
CA VAL A 116 14.37 -6.52 4.01
C VAL A 116 13.15 -5.98 3.25
N SER A 117 12.19 -5.41 3.98
CA SER A 117 11.01 -4.80 3.37
C SER A 117 11.35 -3.65 2.44
N ARG A 118 12.27 -2.79 2.88
CA ARG A 118 12.80 -1.72 2.05
C ARG A 118 13.54 -2.25 0.83
N GLN A 119 14.39 -3.28 0.99
CA GLN A 119 15.11 -3.89 -0.14
C GLN A 119 14.15 -4.44 -1.20
N LYS A 120 13.11 -5.18 -0.80
CA LYS A 120 12.08 -5.70 -1.73
C LYS A 120 11.34 -4.57 -2.45
N ALA A 121 10.95 -3.53 -1.72
CA ALA A 121 10.30 -2.36 -2.30
C ALA A 121 11.23 -1.64 -3.30
N ASP A 122 12.48 -1.41 -2.92
CA ASP A 122 13.49 -0.78 -3.78
C ASP A 122 13.78 -1.62 -5.03
N GLU A 123 13.84 -2.93 -4.90
CA GLU A 123 14.02 -3.85 -6.02
C GLU A 123 12.85 -3.73 -7.02
N LEU A 124 11.61 -3.80 -6.54
CA LEU A 124 10.42 -3.67 -7.37
C LEU A 124 10.40 -2.31 -8.09
N ILE A 125 10.60 -1.22 -7.34
CA ILE A 125 10.57 0.13 -7.92
C ILE A 125 11.67 0.28 -8.98
N SER A 126 12.87 -0.26 -8.73
CA SER A 126 13.96 -0.21 -9.72
C SER A 126 13.61 -0.98 -11.00
N ARG A 127 12.89 -2.10 -10.88
CA ARG A 127 12.41 -2.86 -12.05
C ARG A 127 11.37 -2.05 -12.84
N LEU A 128 10.42 -1.42 -12.15
CA LEU A 128 9.40 -0.58 -12.78
C LEU A 128 10.02 0.63 -13.48
N GLU A 129 10.94 1.34 -12.80
CA GLU A 129 11.65 2.49 -13.36
C GLU A 129 12.51 2.13 -14.57
N LYS A 130 13.13 0.94 -14.59
CA LYS A 130 13.88 0.45 -15.75
C LYS A 130 12.98 0.18 -16.95
N ARG A 131 11.74 -0.27 -16.74
CA ARG A 131 10.75 -0.44 -17.82
C ARG A 131 10.26 0.91 -18.34
N GLY A 132 10.17 1.92 -17.47
CA GLY A 132 9.81 3.29 -17.84
C GLY A 132 8.34 3.48 -18.21
N GLU A 133 7.51 2.46 -18.04
CA GLU A 133 6.10 2.43 -18.41
C GLU A 133 5.19 2.72 -17.21
N ASP A 134 4.06 3.36 -17.49
CA ASP A 134 2.97 3.51 -16.54
C ASP A 134 2.43 2.13 -16.12
N CYS A 135 2.13 1.95 -14.84
CA CYS A 135 1.73 0.64 -14.31
C CYS A 135 0.66 0.72 -13.22
N ILE A 136 -0.08 -0.38 -13.08
CA ILE A 136 -1.04 -0.63 -12.02
C ILE A 136 -0.49 -1.75 -11.13
N LEU A 137 -0.47 -1.52 -9.82
CA LEU A 137 -0.05 -2.47 -8.80
C LEU A 137 -1.25 -2.82 -7.93
N VAL A 138 -1.56 -4.11 -7.75
CA VAL A 138 -2.57 -4.58 -6.80
C VAL A 138 -1.88 -5.31 -5.66
N SER A 139 -1.98 -4.79 -4.44
CA SER A 139 -1.22 -5.29 -3.28
C SER A 139 -1.99 -5.06 -1.98
N HIS A 140 -1.36 -5.31 -0.84
CA HIS A 140 -2.00 -5.33 0.46
C HIS A 140 -1.53 -4.18 1.36
N PRO A 141 -2.30 -3.78 2.39
CA PRO A 141 -2.06 -2.54 3.13
C PRO A 141 -0.63 -2.35 3.68
N ARG A 142 0.02 -3.38 4.25
CA ARG A 142 1.36 -3.18 4.84
C ARG A 142 2.43 -3.10 3.77
N ARG A 143 2.36 -3.93 2.72
CA ARG A 143 3.25 -3.83 1.56
C ARG A 143 3.10 -2.50 0.84
N ILE A 144 1.87 -2.02 0.63
CA ILE A 144 1.62 -0.70 0.01
C ILE A 144 2.21 0.42 0.85
N ALA A 145 2.11 0.37 2.19
CA ALA A 145 2.74 1.36 3.05
C ALA A 145 4.26 1.41 2.84
N ALA A 146 4.92 0.25 2.84
CA ALA A 146 6.37 0.14 2.58
C ALA A 146 6.75 0.65 1.18
N LEU A 147 5.95 0.34 0.15
CA LEU A 147 6.15 0.84 -1.21
C LEU A 147 6.01 2.36 -1.30
N CYS A 148 4.98 2.92 -0.66
CA CYS A 148 4.78 4.38 -0.63
C CYS A 148 5.96 5.08 0.03
N ASP A 149 6.50 4.55 1.12
CA ASP A 149 7.67 5.12 1.79
C ASP A 149 8.92 5.08 0.91
N ALA A 150 9.18 3.95 0.25
CA ALA A 150 10.29 3.82 -0.69
C ALA A 150 10.14 4.76 -1.90
N LEU A 151 8.94 4.86 -2.47
CA LEU A 151 8.64 5.77 -3.59
C LEU A 151 8.79 7.25 -3.20
N ARG A 152 8.40 7.65 -1.99
CA ARG A 152 8.60 9.02 -1.51
C ARG A 152 10.08 9.41 -1.45
N VAL A 153 10.94 8.47 -0.99
CA VAL A 153 12.39 8.66 -0.95
C VAL A 153 12.95 8.85 -2.36
N ARG A 154 12.41 8.15 -3.36
CA ARG A 154 12.77 8.28 -4.78
C ARG A 154 12.14 9.47 -5.50
N GLY A 155 11.44 10.34 -4.78
CA GLY A 155 10.90 11.56 -5.36
C GLY A 155 9.53 11.42 -6.01
N TYR A 156 8.75 10.39 -5.65
CA TYR A 156 7.34 10.32 -6.04
C TYR A 156 6.45 11.06 -5.04
N CYS A 157 5.39 11.67 -5.55
CA CYS A 157 4.31 12.26 -4.78
C CYS A 157 3.21 11.23 -4.59
N VAL A 158 2.80 10.99 -3.34
CA VAL A 158 1.67 10.11 -3.04
C VAL A 158 0.44 10.98 -2.82
N GLN A 159 -0.53 10.89 -3.72
CA GLN A 159 -1.84 11.50 -3.50
C GLN A 159 -2.64 10.56 -2.60
N ARG A 160 -2.90 11.00 -1.37
CA ARG A 160 -3.64 10.22 -0.39
C ARG A 160 -4.76 11.03 0.24
N THR A 161 -5.95 10.46 0.29
CA THR A 161 -7.13 11.07 0.90
C THR A 161 -7.27 10.62 2.36
N GLY A 162 -6.48 11.22 3.27
CA GLY A 162 -6.69 11.12 4.72
C GLY A 162 -5.49 10.68 5.57
N LEU A 163 -5.67 10.76 6.89
CA LEU A 163 -4.64 10.49 7.93
C LEU A 163 -4.67 9.05 8.48
N GLY A 164 -5.51 8.15 7.95
CA GLY A 164 -5.68 6.77 8.44
C GLY A 164 -4.68 5.75 7.88
N GLY A 165 -4.81 4.46 8.21
CA GLY A 165 -4.15 3.35 7.49
C GLY A 165 -4.77 3.13 6.10
N ILE A 166 -4.08 2.41 5.19
CA ILE A 166 -4.59 2.14 3.83
C ILE A 166 -5.80 1.23 3.94
N LYS A 167 -6.92 1.64 3.34
CA LYS A 167 -8.19 0.92 3.40
C LYS A 167 -8.31 -0.08 2.24
N PRO A 168 -9.09 -1.17 2.42
CA PRO A 168 -9.45 -2.05 1.31
C PRO A 168 -10.04 -1.26 0.14
N PHE A 169 -9.65 -1.61 -1.08
CA PHE A 169 -10.05 -0.94 -2.33
C PHE A 169 -9.60 0.52 -2.49
N GLU A 170 -8.80 1.07 -1.57
CA GLU A 170 -8.22 2.41 -1.72
C GLU A 170 -7.30 2.44 -2.95
N GLN A 171 -7.53 3.41 -3.84
CA GLN A 171 -6.75 3.62 -5.05
C GLN A 171 -5.85 4.84 -4.85
N LEU A 172 -4.56 4.67 -5.09
CA LEU A 172 -3.54 5.69 -4.94
C LEU A 172 -2.89 5.96 -6.30
N LEU A 173 -2.74 7.23 -6.64
CA LEU A 173 -1.94 7.65 -7.79
C LEU A 173 -0.62 8.24 -7.31
N LEU A 174 0.48 7.69 -7.82
CA LEU A 174 1.83 8.15 -7.57
C LEU A 174 2.48 8.59 -8.88
N SER A 175 3.08 9.76 -8.87
CA SER A 175 3.82 10.31 -10.00
C SER A 175 5.09 10.99 -9.51
N ARG A 176 6.09 11.14 -10.39
CA ARG A 176 7.30 11.87 -10.01
C ARG A 176 7.00 13.34 -9.72
N ARG A 177 7.77 13.89 -8.79
CA ARG A 177 7.63 15.26 -8.26
C ARG A 177 7.62 16.36 -9.33
N ASP A 178 8.45 16.22 -10.34
CA ASP A 178 8.57 17.11 -11.50
C ASP A 178 7.36 17.04 -12.44
N GLU A 179 6.70 15.88 -12.54
CA GLU A 179 5.48 15.68 -13.33
C GLU A 179 4.21 16.11 -12.57
N HIS A 180 4.21 16.07 -11.23
CA HIS A 180 3.01 16.31 -10.41
C HIS A 180 2.68 17.79 -10.21
N CYS A 181 3.69 18.66 -10.15
CA CYS A 181 3.48 20.09 -9.94
C CYS A 181 4.08 20.85 -11.12
N GLY A 182 3.22 21.38 -12.01
CA GLY A 182 3.61 22.22 -13.14
C GLY A 182 4.26 23.55 -12.70
N GLY A 183 5.40 23.48 -12.00
CA GLY A 183 6.20 24.61 -11.53
C GLY A 183 5.72 25.28 -10.24
N CYS A 184 4.42 25.34 -9.94
CA CYS A 184 3.88 26.23 -8.90
C CYS A 184 3.91 25.65 -7.47
N ALA A 185 4.70 26.30 -6.60
CA ALA A 185 4.98 25.87 -5.23
C ALA A 185 3.83 26.07 -4.22
N HIS A 186 2.97 27.07 -4.43
CA HIS A 186 2.07 27.58 -3.40
C HIS A 186 0.84 26.70 -3.15
N ASN A 187 0.27 26.03 -4.17
CA ASN A 187 -0.93 25.20 -4.00
C ASN A 187 -0.67 23.77 -3.49
N CYS A 188 0.60 23.36 -3.44
CA CYS A 188 0.95 21.97 -3.11
C CYS A 188 0.95 21.72 -1.59
N LEU A 189 1.23 22.72 -0.75
CA LEU A 189 1.15 22.59 0.72
C LEU A 189 -0.28 22.61 1.25
N LEU A 190 -1.18 23.33 0.57
CA LEU A 190 -2.58 23.46 0.97
C LEU A 190 -3.37 22.18 0.65
N SER A 191 -3.07 21.53 -0.48
CA SER A 191 -3.71 20.27 -0.90
C SER A 191 -2.98 19.01 -0.42
N ASN A 192 -1.68 19.11 -0.08
CA ASN A 192 -0.89 17.99 0.43
C ASN A 192 0.11 18.46 1.51
N PRO A 193 -0.31 18.57 2.78
CA PRO A 193 0.52 19.06 3.88
C PRO A 193 1.77 18.20 4.15
N GLY A 194 1.84 16.98 3.59
CA GLY A 194 3.02 16.12 3.63
C GLY A 194 4.10 16.48 2.60
N CYS A 195 3.81 17.33 1.60
CA CYS A 195 4.73 17.62 0.50
C CYS A 195 5.99 18.37 0.99
N SER A 196 7.16 17.75 0.86
CA SER A 196 8.44 18.36 1.24
C SER A 196 8.85 19.49 0.29
N ILE A 197 8.43 19.47 -0.99
CA ILE A 197 8.76 20.52 -1.97
C ILE A 197 8.16 21.86 -1.58
N GLY A 198 6.90 21.86 -1.17
CA GLY A 198 6.24 23.09 -0.77
C GLY A 198 6.95 23.74 0.42
N ARG A 199 7.40 22.92 1.39
CA ARG A 199 8.18 23.36 2.55
C ARG A 199 9.56 23.87 2.14
N ASP A 200 10.26 23.16 1.27
CA ASP A 200 11.60 23.52 0.81
C ASP A 200 11.60 24.78 -0.08
N LYS A 201 10.60 24.94 -0.96
CA LYS A 201 10.43 26.15 -1.78
C LYS A 201 9.96 27.34 -0.95
N ALA A 202 9.03 27.18 -0.02
CA ALA A 202 8.63 28.25 0.91
C ALA A 202 9.81 28.72 1.78
N ARG A 203 10.71 27.80 2.15
CA ARG A 203 11.93 28.12 2.90
C ARG A 203 12.98 28.85 2.05
N ARG A 204 13.05 28.58 0.74
CA ARG A 204 13.92 29.31 -0.21
C ARG A 204 13.35 30.67 -0.62
N ALA A 205 12.04 30.83 -0.71
CA ALA A 205 11.39 32.10 -1.03
C ALA A 205 11.40 33.12 0.13
N LYS A 206 11.79 32.68 1.34
CA LYS A 206 12.00 33.53 2.53
C LYS A 206 13.47 33.92 2.74
N LYS A 207 14.36 33.56 1.82
CA LYS A 207 15.74 34.05 1.73
C LYS A 207 15.82 35.01 0.55
#